data_AF-A0A3B8Z7D9-F1
#
_entry.id   AF-A0A3B8Z7D9-F1
#
_cell.length_a   1.000
_cell.length_b   1.000
_cell.length_c   1.000
_cell.angle_alpha   90.00
_cell.angle_beta   90.00
_cell.angle_gamma   90.00
#
_symmetry.space_group_name_H-M   'P 1'
#
loop_
_entity.id
_entity.type
_entity.pdbx_description
1 polymer ?
#
loop_
_entity_poly.entity_id
_entity_poly.type
_entity_poly.pdbx_seq_one_letter_code
_entity_poly.pdbx_strand_id
1 'polypeptide(L)' 'MQRRLNAEVMERPFSVEAEEKIDAYIKNAMAKDLKPEVRKAPDFWRPGYTCRDIYHHGWNYYRNCRYYRSYYGRYW' A
#
# COMPACT_ATOMS: atom_id res chain seq x y z
N MET A 1 -23.67 -15.65 1.87
CA MET A 1 -22.76 -15.42 3.03
C MET A 1 -21.34 -15.46 2.51
N GLN A 2 -20.58 -14.37 2.70
CA GLN A 2 -19.26 -14.10 2.10
C GLN A 2 -18.29 -15.28 2.19
N ARG A 3 -17.97 -15.89 1.05
CA ARG A 3 -16.75 -16.68 0.89
C ARG A 3 -16.08 -16.23 -0.40
N ARG A 4 -14.78 -15.97 -0.31
CA ARG A 4 -13.80 -15.83 -1.40
C ARG A 4 -13.47 -14.43 -1.93
N LEU A 5 -13.35 -13.41 -1.08
CA LEU A 5 -12.72 -12.13 -1.48
C LEU A 5 -11.22 -12.03 -1.11
N ASN A 6 -10.65 -13.02 -0.42
CA ASN A 6 -9.29 -12.90 0.14
C ASN A 6 -8.28 -13.93 -0.39
N ALA A 7 -8.53 -14.57 -1.54
CA ALA A 7 -7.61 -15.56 -2.11
C ALA A 7 -6.75 -14.99 -3.27
N GLU A 8 -7.11 -13.85 -3.86
CA GLU A 8 -6.43 -13.34 -5.06
C GLU A 8 -5.19 -12.47 -4.77
N VAL A 9 -4.85 -12.24 -3.50
CA VAL A 9 -3.77 -11.31 -3.11
C VAL A 9 -2.41 -12.01 -2.92
N MET A 10 -2.38 -13.34 -2.90
CA MET A 10 -1.18 -14.09 -2.50
C MET A 10 -0.09 -14.21 -3.58
N GLU A 11 -0.37 -14.09 -4.89
CA GLU A 11 0.65 -14.41 -5.90
C GLU A 11 0.53 -13.56 -7.17
N ARG A 12 0.63 -12.23 -7.05
CA ARG A 12 0.87 -11.38 -8.23
C ARG A 12 2.28 -10.81 -8.17
N PRO A 13 3.27 -11.46 -8.83
CA PRO A 13 4.56 -10.81 -9.09
C PRO A 13 4.27 -9.53 -9.89
N PHE A 14 4.86 -8.41 -9.46
CA PHE A 14 4.90 -7.09 -10.11
C PHE A 14 3.97 -6.92 -11.30
N SER A 15 2.67 -6.75 -11.04
CA SER A 15 1.73 -6.35 -12.08
C SER A 15 1.79 -4.83 -12.19
N VAL A 16 2.34 -4.31 -13.28
CA VAL A 16 2.35 -2.87 -13.59
C VAL A 16 0.93 -2.30 -13.52
N GLU A 17 -0.07 -3.05 -13.98
CA GLU A 17 -1.48 -2.69 -13.88
C GLU A 17 -1.96 -2.53 -12.42
N ALA A 18 -1.43 -3.32 -11.49
CA ALA A 18 -1.73 -3.16 -10.06
C ALA A 18 -1.04 -1.92 -9.47
N GLU A 19 0.17 -1.58 -9.92
CA GLU A 19 0.84 -0.33 -9.53
C GLU A 19 0.06 0.90 -10.00
N GLU A 20 -0.36 0.92 -11.27
CA GLU A 20 -1.17 2.00 -11.83
C GLU A 20 -2.50 2.18 -11.07
N LYS A 21 -3.17 1.08 -10.71
CA LYS A 21 -4.40 1.13 -9.90
C LYS A 21 -4.14 1.71 -8.50
N ILE A 22 -3.02 1.38 -7.87
CA ILE A 22 -2.62 1.94 -6.58
C ILE A 22 -2.36 3.43 -6.69
N ASP A 23 -1.60 3.85 -7.70
CA ASP A 23 -1.28 5.25 -7.91
C ASP A 23 -2.55 6.07 -8.23
N ALA A 24 -3.47 5.53 -9.04
CA ALA A 24 -4.76 6.15 -9.29
C ALA A 24 -5.62 6.27 -8.02
N TYR A 25 -5.66 5.23 -7.18
CA TYR A 25 -6.35 5.27 -5.89
C TYR A 25 -5.76 6.35 -4.98
N ILE A 26 -4.44 6.40 -4.82
CA ILE A 26 -3.75 7.38 -3.97
C ILE A 26 -4.02 8.80 -4.48
N LYS A 27 -3.90 9.04 -5.79
CA LYS A 27 -4.15 10.34 -6.40
C LYS A 27 -5.59 10.81 -6.14
N ASN A 28 -6.57 9.94 -6.34
CA ASN A 28 -7.98 10.25 -6.09
C ASN A 28 -8.27 10.51 -4.60
N ALA A 29 -7.62 9.77 -3.71
CA ALA A 29 -7.81 9.91 -2.27
C ALA A 29 -7.15 11.19 -1.74
N MET A 30 -5.95 11.53 -2.22
CA MET A 30 -5.26 12.79 -1.92
C MET A 30 -6.02 14.00 -2.46
N ALA A 31 -6.61 13.91 -3.66
CA ALA A 31 -7.44 14.98 -4.22
C ALA A 31 -8.68 15.27 -3.35
N LYS A 32 -9.11 14.28 -2.55
CA LYS A 32 -10.23 14.39 -1.59
C LYS A 32 -9.77 14.71 -0.15
N ASP A 33 -8.48 15.02 0.04
CA ASP A 33 -7.83 15.17 1.35
C ASP A 33 -8.14 14.04 2.34
N LEU A 34 -8.30 12.82 1.82
CA LEU A 34 -8.47 11.64 2.66
C LEU A 34 -7.12 11.28 3.25
N LYS A 35 -7.12 11.02 4.56
CA LYS A 35 -5.93 10.59 5.29
C LYS A 35 -5.72 9.08 5.08
N PRO A 36 -4.46 8.62 4.99
CA PRO A 36 -4.16 7.19 4.97
C PRO A 36 -4.74 6.52 6.23
N GLU A 37 -5.53 5.45 6.04
CA GLU A 37 -6.16 4.71 7.14
C GLU A 37 -5.11 4.11 8.09
N VAL A 38 -3.97 3.69 7.55
CA VAL A 38 -2.87 3.09 8.31
C VAL A 38 -1.80 4.13 8.61
N ARG A 39 -1.83 4.67 9.83
CA ARG A 39 -0.86 5.67 10.31
C ARG A 39 0.38 5.06 10.97
N LYS A 40 0.31 3.79 11.37
CA LYS A 40 1.40 3.07 12.04
C LYS A 40 2.07 2.11 11.07
N ALA A 41 3.38 2.01 11.17
CA ALA A 41 4.14 0.98 10.49
C ALA A 41 3.69 -0.41 10.95
N PRO A 42 3.70 -1.42 10.07
CA PRO A 42 3.49 -2.80 10.47
C PRO A 42 4.67 -3.30 11.35
N ASP A 43 4.45 -4.36 12.12
CA ASP A 43 5.42 -4.85 13.12
C ASP A 43 6.77 -5.31 12.52
N PHE A 44 6.79 -5.66 11.23
CA PHE A 44 8.00 -6.05 10.50
C PHE A 44 8.74 -4.86 9.85
N TRP A 45 8.21 -3.63 9.97
CA TRP A 45 8.88 -2.43 9.48
C TRP A 45 10.18 -2.18 10.25
N ARG A 46 11.24 -1.83 9.54
CA ARG A 46 12.54 -1.51 10.13
C ARG A 46 13.00 -0.12 9.70
N PRO A 47 13.74 0.60 10.56
CA PRO A 47 14.36 1.87 10.16
C PRO A 47 15.18 1.71 8.89
N GLY A 48 14.99 2.62 7.94
CA GLY A 48 15.64 2.59 6.62
C GLY A 48 14.87 1.83 5.54
N TYR A 49 13.76 1.17 5.87
CA TYR A 49 12.90 0.53 4.86
C TYR A 49 12.23 1.57 3.96
N THR A 50 12.00 1.14 2.74
CA THR A 50 11.18 1.79 1.74
C THR A 50 9.94 0.96 1.48
N CYS A 51 8.98 1.51 0.72
CA CYS A 51 7.81 0.72 0.32
C CYS A 51 8.19 -0.52 -0.49
N ARG A 52 9.33 -0.50 -1.22
CA ARG A 52 9.80 -1.67 -1.96
C ARG A 52 10.23 -2.81 -1.04
N ASP A 53 10.84 -2.48 0.10
CA ASP A 53 11.30 -3.49 1.06
C ASP A 53 10.14 -4.28 1.66
N ILE A 54 8.98 -3.66 1.84
CA ILE A 54 7.78 -4.35 2.36
C ILE A 54 6.90 -4.99 1.29
N TYR A 55 7.28 -4.88 0.01
CA TYR A 55 6.49 -5.42 -1.10
C TYR A 55 6.20 -6.92 -0.92
N HIS A 56 7.19 -7.68 -0.45
CA HIS A 56 7.09 -9.12 -0.22
C HIS A 56 6.12 -9.51 0.91
N HIS A 57 5.74 -8.56 1.78
CA HIS A 57 4.72 -8.78 2.81
C HIS A 57 3.29 -8.63 2.27
N GLY A 58 3.13 -8.16 1.02
CA GLY A 58 1.87 -8.13 0.29
C GLY A 58 1.46 -6.75 -0.21
N TRP A 59 0.58 -6.74 -1.21
CA TRP A 59 0.12 -5.54 -1.91
C TRP A 59 -0.56 -4.49 -1.01
N ASN A 60 -1.24 -4.92 0.06
CA ASN A 60 -1.88 -4.00 0.99
C ASN A 60 -0.86 -3.13 1.74
N TYR A 61 0.22 -3.74 2.25
CA TYR A 61 1.28 -3.01 2.94
C TYR A 61 2.03 -2.09 1.97
N TYR A 62 2.32 -2.58 0.76
CA TYR A 62 2.91 -1.77 -0.30
C TYR A 62 2.07 -0.52 -0.62
N ARG A 63 0.77 -0.70 -0.89
CA ARG A 63 -0.18 0.39 -1.14
C ARG A 63 -0.22 1.37 0.02
N ASN A 64 -0.34 0.87 1.25
CA ASN A 64 -0.46 1.70 2.43
C ASN A 64 0.82 2.53 2.67
N CYS A 65 2.01 1.96 2.47
CA CYS A 65 3.26 2.72 2.54
C CYS A 65 3.35 3.78 1.44
N ARG A 66 2.99 3.43 0.19
CA ARG A 66 2.97 4.38 -0.93
C ARG A 66 2.04 5.55 -0.60
N TYR A 67 0.85 5.26 -0.11
CA TYR A 67 -0.11 6.29 0.27
C TYR A 67 0.40 7.14 1.44
N TYR A 68 0.92 6.52 2.50
CA TYR A 68 1.49 7.23 3.64
C TYR A 68 2.60 8.18 3.21
N ARG A 69 3.53 7.71 2.36
CA ARG A 69 4.61 8.53 1.81
C ARG A 69 4.08 9.68 0.96
N SER A 70 3.10 9.45 0.10
CA SER A 70 2.53 10.51 -0.74
C SER A 70 1.81 11.58 0.09
N TYR A 71 1.14 11.19 1.17
CA TYR A 71 0.41 12.13 2.04
C TYR A 71 1.33 12.88 3.02
N TYR A 72 2.27 12.17 3.68
CA TYR A 72 3.13 12.74 4.73
C TYR A 72 4.53 13.15 4.27
N GLY A 73 4.93 12.81 3.04
CA GLY A 73 6.25 13.13 2.49
C GLY A 73 7.41 12.30 3.07
N ARG A 74 7.13 11.29 3.90
CA ARG A 74 8.13 10.43 4.55
C ARG A 74 7.68 8.98 4.58
N TYR A 75 8.63 8.05 4.70
CA TYR A 75 8.31 6.67 5.02
C TYR A 75 7.83 6.55 6.47
N TRP A 76 7.23 5.42 6.82
CA TRP A 76 6.81 5.14 8.20
C TRP A 76 7.95 5.23 9.20
#